data_AF-A0A163PBJ5-F1
#
_entry.id   AF-A0A163PBJ5-F1
#
_cell.length_a   1.000
_cell.length_b   1.000
_cell.length_c   1.000
_cell.angle_alpha   90.00
_cell.angle_beta   90.00
_cell.angle_gamma   90.00
#
_symmetry.space_group_name_H-M   'P 1'
#
loop_
_entity.id
_entity.type
_entity.pdbx_description
1 polymer ?
#
loop_
_entity_poly.entity_id
_entity_poly.type
_entity_poly.pdbx_seq_one_letter_code
_entity_poly.pdbx_strand_id
1 'polypeptide(L)'
;MIQNVYTKSNFNDIFNCFESMSHTSSESKCFWIEGKTNLEELKTNLVNVSSETTGMVFHSKLVRMERSLLKPFRDFLLKHKSLWMEWEWIKDYKYELQTLFPRVNEDKPDIFSISWGWSEVRLNREIHWGFRLIHFISSIIRKFAETKPVIFLIEDLQNSDRLTIYCINQLLNNLKLQNLIFVLNVKDYQVYSDSNNLDNGLGITELLKMLKKKVDPVIISGENNKLGDVSAHFCTSNDSLRDNISDCVNCLIAGKATYKDVLEKLHHTLLLFNLENVLFLGDTIINNLNQFDTKQRQRLSYEVWRHVGIAHVFMDDFGSAINSFLKMKMYTNSVGEQVKACHLIATIYGKRLKNIDEAKMYVQKGIDLASQSEDFRTLYEKGWLYNYIAFVSYSMEKNFDKAMEYVNKAIEFVQQYKNQTPNSEIMDEIGNPISAERLLGNLTANISYLNFYKGNYEEALEKWRNLGKDISNAPEVFKKEYFYFEGNLYLCLGKYNQAIESLKKSYTICKNYKDTFHQEIVSRKLGYAYFSMNQYQESITFYKESLQLKKLLGKPISNKHYQSILLCNMQSGNFNKVNQEIEELQGFIDQEFLMLYKSSQIFKTNIKKFLEDGPIILLESFPMMIL
;
A
#
# COMPACT_ATOMS: atom_id res chain seq x y z
N MET A 1 -18.17 27.62 -10.49
CA MET A 1 -17.92 26.81 -11.70
C MET A 1 -19.23 26.19 -12.09
N ILE A 2 -19.72 26.49 -13.28
CA ILE A 2 -20.98 25.99 -13.82
C ILE A 2 -20.76 24.49 -14.07
N GLN A 3 -21.40 23.61 -13.28
CA GLN A 3 -21.47 22.19 -13.60
C GLN A 3 -22.32 22.07 -14.87
N ASN A 4 -21.70 21.69 -15.99
CA ASN A 4 -22.44 21.36 -17.21
C ASN A 4 -23.14 20.01 -16.97
N VAL A 5 -24.37 20.07 -16.46
CA VAL A 5 -25.24 18.92 -16.24
C VAL A 5 -26.02 18.65 -17.52
N TYR A 6 -25.80 17.50 -18.15
CA TYR A 6 -26.48 17.10 -19.39
C TYR A 6 -27.49 15.96 -19.15
N THR A 7 -28.63 16.01 -19.84
CA THR A 7 -29.69 14.98 -19.84
C THR A 7 -29.46 13.90 -20.93
N LYS A 8 -30.21 12.78 -20.85
CA LYS A 8 -30.17 11.52 -21.66
C LYS A 8 -29.81 11.60 -23.17
N SER A 9 -29.87 12.76 -23.83
CA SER A 9 -29.56 12.96 -25.26
C SER A 9 -28.06 13.06 -25.61
N ASN A 10 -27.14 12.89 -24.65
CA ASN A 10 -25.74 13.33 -24.77
C ASN A 10 -24.66 12.23 -24.85
N PHE A 11 -25.00 10.96 -25.12
CA PHE A 11 -23.96 9.96 -25.45
C PHE A 11 -23.16 10.35 -26.71
N ASN A 12 -23.76 11.13 -27.61
CA ASN A 12 -23.12 11.73 -28.78
C ASN A 12 -21.85 12.52 -28.45
N ASP A 13 -21.77 13.18 -27.28
CA ASP A 13 -20.54 13.90 -26.90
C ASP A 13 -19.37 12.95 -26.58
N ILE A 14 -19.68 11.77 -26.02
CA ILE A 14 -18.67 10.72 -25.79
C ILE A 14 -18.18 10.18 -27.14
N PHE A 15 -19.10 9.93 -28.08
CA PHE A 15 -18.76 9.46 -29.43
C PHE A 15 -17.96 10.50 -30.21
N ASN A 16 -18.40 11.76 -30.24
CA ASN A 16 -17.69 12.86 -30.90
C ASN A 16 -16.29 13.07 -30.31
N CYS A 17 -16.14 12.95 -28.98
CA CYS A 17 -14.82 13.00 -28.35
C CYS A 17 -13.93 11.84 -28.82
N PHE A 18 -14.49 10.65 -28.96
CA PHE A 18 -13.75 9.48 -29.43
C PHE A 18 -13.35 9.61 -30.91
N GLU A 19 -14.27 10.01 -31.79
CA GLU A 19 -13.96 10.28 -33.20
C GLU A 19 -12.93 11.41 -33.36
N SER A 20 -12.99 12.46 -32.55
CA SER A 20 -11.97 13.51 -32.59
C SER A 20 -10.57 13.02 -32.19
N MET A 21 -10.49 12.03 -31.29
CA MET A 21 -9.23 11.43 -30.82
C MET A 21 -8.57 10.52 -31.86
N SER A 22 -9.33 9.88 -32.74
CA SER A 22 -8.75 9.08 -33.83
C SER A 22 -8.09 9.94 -34.91
N HIS A 23 -8.39 11.25 -34.93
CA HIS A 23 -7.91 12.20 -35.93
C HIS A 23 -6.96 13.29 -35.38
N THR A 24 -6.91 13.52 -34.05
CA THR A 24 -6.07 14.54 -33.41
C THR A 24 -5.63 14.16 -32.00
N SER A 25 -4.48 14.68 -31.53
CA SER A 25 -4.06 14.52 -30.13
C SER A 25 -4.95 15.38 -29.21
N SER A 26 -5.75 14.74 -28.34
CA SER A 26 -6.59 15.47 -27.37
C SER A 26 -6.30 15.03 -25.93
N GLU A 27 -6.51 15.94 -24.98
CA GLU A 27 -6.28 15.72 -23.54
C GLU A 27 -7.15 14.58 -22.98
N SER A 28 -6.68 13.94 -21.91
CA SER A 28 -7.47 12.93 -21.17
C SER A 28 -8.84 13.49 -20.79
N LYS A 29 -9.91 12.72 -20.98
CA LYS A 29 -11.29 13.10 -20.62
C LYS A 29 -11.92 12.11 -19.64
N CYS A 30 -12.65 12.62 -18.66
CA CYS A 30 -13.46 11.83 -17.74
C CYS A 30 -14.94 12.19 -17.89
N PHE A 31 -15.78 11.19 -18.17
CA PHE A 31 -17.22 11.29 -18.18
C PHE A 31 -17.76 10.56 -16.94
N TRP A 32 -18.64 11.23 -16.20
CA TRP A 32 -19.23 10.73 -14.97
C TRP A 32 -20.74 10.58 -15.13
N ILE A 33 -21.22 9.34 -15.15
CA ILE A 33 -22.62 8.99 -15.39
C ILE A 33 -23.30 8.64 -14.08
N GLU A 34 -24.33 9.38 -13.69
CA GLU A 34 -25.09 9.16 -12.46
C GLU A 34 -26.46 8.53 -12.73
N GLY A 35 -26.87 7.61 -11.84
CA GLY A 35 -28.20 7.01 -11.84
C GLY A 35 -28.32 5.70 -12.63
N LYS A 36 -29.55 5.18 -12.70
CA LYS A 36 -29.88 3.95 -13.45
C LYS A 36 -30.04 4.27 -14.94
N THR A 37 -28.91 4.40 -15.64
CA THR A 37 -28.89 4.60 -17.10
C THR A 37 -28.63 3.27 -17.81
N ASN A 38 -29.38 2.97 -18.87
CA ASN A 38 -29.08 1.83 -19.73
C ASN A 38 -27.82 2.16 -20.57
N LEU A 39 -26.72 1.45 -20.30
CA LEU A 39 -25.43 1.67 -20.96
C LEU A 39 -25.19 0.73 -22.14
N GLU A 40 -26.14 -0.14 -22.49
CA GLU A 40 -25.97 -1.09 -23.60
C GLU A 40 -25.78 -0.38 -24.94
N GLU A 41 -26.56 0.68 -25.21
CA GLU A 41 -26.38 1.48 -26.43
C GLU A 41 -25.00 2.13 -26.50
N LEU A 42 -24.52 2.69 -25.38
CA LEU A 42 -23.18 3.26 -25.28
C LEU A 42 -22.09 2.21 -25.54
N LYS A 43 -22.24 1.02 -24.94
CA LYS A 43 -21.32 -0.10 -25.14
C LYS A 43 -21.28 -0.53 -26.60
N THR A 44 -22.43 -0.83 -27.19
CA THR A 44 -22.54 -1.31 -28.57
C THR A 44 -21.91 -0.33 -29.53
N ASN A 45 -22.21 0.96 -29.39
CA ASN A 45 -21.65 1.98 -30.26
C ASN A 45 -20.13 2.17 -30.05
N LEU A 46 -19.63 2.22 -28.80
CA LEU A 46 -18.18 2.33 -28.55
C LEU A 46 -17.43 1.10 -29.11
N VAL A 47 -18.00 -0.10 -28.97
CA VAL A 47 -17.43 -1.34 -29.51
C VAL A 47 -17.43 -1.31 -31.04
N ASN A 48 -18.52 -0.89 -31.67
CA ASN A 48 -18.63 -0.81 -33.13
C ASN A 48 -17.57 0.14 -33.71
N VAL A 49 -17.41 1.33 -33.16
CA VAL A 49 -16.37 2.29 -33.63
C VAL A 49 -14.96 1.76 -33.36
N SER A 50 -14.73 0.99 -32.28
CA SER A 50 -13.42 0.39 -31.98
C SER A 50 -13.01 -0.76 -32.91
N SER A 51 -13.99 -1.47 -33.50
CA SER A 51 -13.73 -2.55 -34.45
C SER A 51 -13.12 -2.05 -35.77
N GLU A 52 -13.31 -0.76 -36.06
CA GLU A 52 -12.68 -0.03 -37.16
C GLU A 52 -11.32 0.57 -36.76
N THR A 53 -10.37 -0.23 -36.25
CA THR A 53 -8.93 0.12 -36.07
C THR A 53 -8.53 1.32 -35.19
N THR A 54 -9.47 2.12 -34.69
CA THR A 54 -9.27 3.49 -34.16
C THR A 54 -8.92 3.58 -32.66
N GLY A 55 -9.14 2.54 -31.84
CA GLY A 55 -8.87 2.60 -30.39
C GLY A 55 -9.07 1.28 -29.63
N MET A 56 -8.72 1.26 -28.35
CA MET A 56 -8.92 0.14 -27.42
C MET A 56 -10.07 0.45 -26.46
N VAL A 57 -11.19 -0.25 -26.58
CA VAL A 57 -12.34 -0.10 -25.67
C VAL A 57 -12.40 -1.28 -24.71
N PHE A 58 -12.42 -0.95 -23.42
CA PHE A 58 -12.54 -1.91 -22.34
C PHE A 58 -13.76 -1.59 -21.48
N HIS A 59 -14.59 -2.60 -21.29
CA HIS A 59 -15.78 -2.52 -20.45
C HIS A 59 -15.62 -3.48 -19.27
N SER A 60 -15.89 -2.98 -18.06
CA SER A 60 -15.95 -3.79 -16.85
C SER A 60 -17.15 -3.38 -16.01
N LYS A 61 -17.86 -4.38 -15.49
CA LYS A 61 -18.97 -4.20 -14.56
C LYS A 61 -18.59 -4.78 -13.21
N LEU A 62 -18.67 -3.97 -12.16
CA LEU A 62 -18.20 -4.35 -10.83
C LEU A 62 -19.31 -4.98 -10.00
N VAL A 63 -19.60 -6.25 -10.29
CA VAL A 63 -20.55 -7.06 -9.51
C VAL A 63 -19.94 -7.40 -8.14
N ARG A 64 -20.76 -7.35 -7.08
CA ARG A 64 -20.29 -7.47 -5.69
C ARG A 64 -19.39 -8.68 -5.41
N MET A 65 -19.82 -9.87 -5.82
CA MET A 65 -19.10 -11.12 -5.55
C MET A 65 -17.92 -11.39 -6.50
N GLU A 66 -17.74 -10.57 -7.54
CA GLU A 66 -16.70 -10.72 -8.56
C GLU A 66 -15.56 -9.69 -8.42
N ARG A 67 -15.62 -8.83 -7.39
CA ARG A 67 -14.58 -7.83 -7.10
C ARG A 67 -13.24 -8.52 -6.85
N SER A 68 -12.14 -7.86 -7.24
CA SER A 68 -10.78 -8.21 -6.84
C SER A 68 -9.89 -6.96 -6.95
N LEU A 69 -8.68 -7.02 -6.37
CA LEU A 69 -7.71 -5.93 -6.41
C LEU A 69 -7.50 -5.41 -7.84
N LEU A 70 -7.78 -4.12 -8.06
CA LEU A 70 -7.51 -3.45 -9.34
C LEU A 70 -8.20 -4.14 -10.54
N LYS A 71 -9.34 -4.82 -10.31
CA LYS A 71 -9.99 -5.71 -11.30
C LYS A 71 -10.12 -5.11 -12.70
N PRO A 72 -10.69 -3.90 -12.92
CA PRO A 72 -10.83 -3.36 -14.28
C PRO A 72 -9.51 -3.29 -15.03
N PHE A 73 -8.44 -2.92 -14.34
CA PHE A 73 -7.12 -2.81 -14.94
C PHE A 73 -6.49 -4.18 -15.16
N ARG A 74 -6.63 -5.10 -14.19
CA ARG A 74 -6.12 -6.46 -14.30
C ARG A 74 -6.75 -7.19 -15.48
N ASP A 75 -8.06 -7.12 -15.63
CA ASP A 75 -8.80 -7.74 -16.73
C ASP A 75 -8.40 -7.14 -18.09
N PHE A 76 -8.26 -5.81 -18.16
CA PHE A 76 -7.75 -5.13 -19.35
C PHE A 76 -6.36 -5.65 -19.74
N LEU A 77 -5.44 -5.72 -18.77
CA LEU A 77 -4.10 -6.24 -19.01
C LEU A 77 -4.13 -7.72 -19.45
N LEU A 78 -4.97 -8.57 -18.86
CA LEU A 78 -5.11 -9.96 -19.32
C LEU A 78 -5.60 -10.05 -20.76
N LYS A 79 -6.63 -9.26 -21.11
CA LYS A 79 -7.18 -9.20 -22.47
C LYS A 79 -6.13 -8.82 -23.52
N HIS A 80 -5.18 -7.96 -23.16
CA HIS A 80 -4.14 -7.45 -24.05
C HIS A 80 -2.75 -8.02 -23.76
N LYS A 81 -2.66 -9.16 -23.04
CA LYS A 81 -1.40 -9.77 -22.59
C LYS A 81 -0.36 -9.95 -23.69
N SER A 82 -0.78 -10.41 -24.87
CA SER A 82 0.13 -10.64 -26.01
C SER A 82 0.86 -9.39 -26.48
N LEU A 83 0.28 -8.19 -26.29
CA LEU A 83 0.87 -6.94 -26.76
C LEU A 83 1.92 -6.40 -25.78
N TRP A 84 1.59 -6.36 -24.49
CA TRP A 84 2.47 -5.71 -23.52
C TRP A 84 3.56 -6.65 -22.97
N MET A 85 3.33 -7.98 -22.92
CA MET A 85 4.35 -8.92 -22.43
C MET A 85 5.63 -8.96 -23.28
N GLU A 86 5.57 -8.51 -24.53
CA GLU A 86 6.73 -8.43 -25.43
C GLU A 86 7.63 -7.24 -25.12
N TRP A 87 7.16 -6.24 -24.37
CA TRP A 87 7.96 -5.06 -24.05
C TRP A 87 9.09 -5.41 -23.09
N GLU A 88 10.33 -5.12 -23.50
CA GLU A 88 11.53 -5.52 -22.77
C GLU A 88 11.53 -5.06 -21.30
N TRP A 89 11.04 -3.85 -21.02
CA TRP A 89 11.00 -3.24 -19.69
C TRP A 89 10.04 -3.94 -18.72
N ILE A 90 9.09 -4.76 -19.20
CA ILE A 90 8.12 -5.46 -18.34
C ILE A 90 8.81 -6.50 -17.46
N LYS A 91 9.94 -7.04 -17.91
CA LYS A 91 10.76 -8.01 -17.15
C LYS A 91 11.29 -7.43 -15.84
N ASP A 92 11.33 -6.11 -15.70
CA ASP A 92 11.76 -5.41 -14.48
C ASP A 92 10.66 -5.35 -13.40
N TYR A 93 9.39 -5.60 -13.78
CA TYR A 93 8.21 -5.53 -12.90
C TYR A 93 7.71 -6.90 -12.46
N LYS A 94 8.61 -7.87 -12.24
CA LYS A 94 8.27 -9.26 -11.85
C LYS A 94 7.33 -9.33 -10.66
N TYR A 95 7.48 -8.38 -9.73
CA TYR A 95 6.71 -8.35 -8.50
C TYR A 95 5.25 -7.93 -8.72
N GLU A 96 5.03 -6.83 -9.44
CA GLU A 96 3.70 -6.33 -9.78
C GLU A 96 2.97 -7.34 -10.65
N LEU A 97 3.70 -8.00 -11.57
CA LEU A 97 3.19 -9.11 -12.36
C LEU A 97 2.73 -10.28 -11.49
N GLN A 98 3.55 -10.72 -10.55
CA GLN A 98 3.20 -11.81 -9.65
C GLN A 98 2.00 -11.46 -8.76
N THR A 99 1.91 -10.21 -8.34
CA THR A 99 0.81 -9.74 -7.50
C THR A 99 -0.50 -9.67 -8.26
N LEU A 100 -0.50 -9.10 -9.48
CA LEU A 100 -1.70 -8.96 -10.30
C LEU A 100 -2.09 -10.30 -10.94
N PHE A 101 -1.13 -11.18 -11.19
CA PHE A 101 -1.32 -12.45 -11.91
C PHE A 101 -0.66 -13.63 -11.17
N PRO A 102 -1.06 -13.89 -9.91
CA PRO A 102 -0.51 -15.01 -9.16
C PRO A 102 -0.85 -16.30 -9.91
N ARG A 103 0.17 -17.06 -10.34
CA ARG A 103 0.13 -18.32 -11.14
C ARG A 103 0.29 -18.19 -12.67
N VAL A 104 0.60 -17.00 -13.20
CA VAL A 104 0.99 -16.86 -14.62
C VAL A 104 2.51 -17.00 -14.84
N ASN A 105 3.32 -16.91 -13.78
CA ASN A 105 4.77 -17.20 -13.79
C ASN A 105 5.06 -18.47 -12.98
N GLU A 106 5.72 -19.45 -13.61
CA GLU A 106 6.20 -20.69 -12.96
C GLU A 106 7.46 -20.46 -12.11
N ASP A 107 8.26 -19.45 -12.46
CA ASP A 107 9.38 -18.99 -11.64
C ASP A 107 8.84 -18.20 -10.45
N LYS A 108 8.63 -18.88 -9.32
CA LYS A 108 8.27 -18.23 -8.04
C LYS A 108 9.37 -17.22 -7.68
N PRO A 109 9.17 -15.89 -7.80
CA PRO A 109 10.09 -15.00 -7.13
C PRO A 109 9.92 -15.23 -5.63
N ASP A 110 11.03 -15.25 -4.91
CA ASP A 110 11.05 -15.37 -3.45
C ASP A 110 10.04 -14.38 -2.84
N ILE A 111 9.19 -14.81 -1.92
CA ILE A 111 8.21 -13.95 -1.25
C ILE A 111 8.90 -12.80 -0.48
N PHE A 112 10.20 -12.94 -0.20
CA PHE A 112 11.06 -11.90 0.34
C PHE A 112 11.57 -10.88 -0.70
N SER A 113 11.34 -11.10 -2.01
CA SER A 113 11.59 -10.13 -3.10
C SER A 113 10.58 -8.96 -3.13
N ILE A 114 9.62 -9.00 -2.22
CA ILE A 114 8.74 -7.89 -1.91
C ILE A 114 9.41 -7.11 -0.79
N SER A 115 9.92 -5.91 -1.08
CA SER A 115 10.13 -4.97 0.02
C SER A 115 8.74 -4.66 0.58
N TRP A 116 8.39 -5.36 1.66
CA TRP A 116 7.22 -5.10 2.52
C TRP A 116 5.85 -5.52 1.98
N GLY A 117 5.63 -6.82 1.81
CA GLY A 117 4.28 -7.38 1.75
C GLY A 117 3.50 -7.11 3.05
N TRP A 118 2.17 -7.13 2.97
CA TRP A 118 1.32 -7.04 4.16
C TRP A 118 1.63 -8.20 5.12
N SER A 119 1.45 -7.96 6.41
CA SER A 119 1.79 -8.92 7.45
C SER A 119 0.77 -8.82 8.56
N GLU A 120 0.19 -9.95 8.95
CA GLU A 120 -0.85 -10.01 9.97
C GLU A 120 -0.28 -9.54 11.31
N VAL A 121 0.88 -10.05 11.72
CA VAL A 121 1.51 -9.68 13.01
C VAL A 121 1.85 -8.19 13.10
N ARG A 122 2.26 -7.57 11.99
CA ARG A 122 2.59 -6.15 11.93
C ARG A 122 1.38 -5.25 11.78
N LEU A 123 0.30 -5.78 11.21
CA LEU A 123 -0.87 -5.03 10.76
C LEU A 123 -0.46 -3.77 9.94
N ASN A 124 0.63 -3.85 9.16
CA ASN A 124 1.21 -2.66 8.51
C ASN A 124 0.48 -2.31 7.22
N ARG A 125 0.10 -1.03 7.09
CA ARG A 125 -0.69 -0.45 6.00
C ARG A 125 0.18 -0.06 4.80
N GLU A 126 1.16 -0.87 4.41
CA GLU A 126 2.20 -0.36 3.51
C GLU A 126 1.67 0.11 2.15
N ILE A 127 1.64 1.43 2.01
CA ILE A 127 1.15 2.14 0.83
C ILE A 127 2.11 1.92 -0.36
N HIS A 128 3.36 1.50 -0.08
CA HIS A 128 4.41 1.31 -1.07
C HIS A 128 4.02 0.27 -2.12
N TRP A 129 3.46 -0.86 -1.67
CA TRP A 129 2.97 -1.91 -2.55
C TRP A 129 1.86 -1.40 -3.48
N GLY A 130 0.83 -0.76 -2.91
CA GLY A 130 -0.26 -0.18 -3.70
C GLY A 130 0.23 0.86 -4.70
N PHE A 131 1.18 1.72 -4.30
CA PHE A 131 1.79 2.69 -5.21
C PHE A 131 2.55 2.04 -6.36
N ARG A 132 3.32 0.97 -6.10
CA ARG A 132 4.04 0.23 -7.14
C ARG A 132 3.07 -0.37 -8.16
N LEU A 133 2.00 -1.00 -7.69
CA LEU A 133 0.95 -1.52 -8.57
C LEU A 133 0.30 -0.44 -9.41
N ILE A 134 -0.11 0.67 -8.78
CA ILE A 134 -0.73 1.80 -9.48
C ILE A 134 0.24 2.38 -10.52
N HIS A 135 1.52 2.54 -10.19
CA HIS A 135 2.54 3.05 -11.09
C HIS A 135 2.80 2.11 -12.27
N PHE A 136 2.90 0.81 -12.02
CA PHE A 136 3.07 -0.21 -13.06
C PHE A 136 1.89 -0.22 -14.04
N ILE A 137 0.66 -0.30 -13.54
CA ILE A 137 -0.56 -0.25 -14.34
C ILE A 137 -0.61 1.05 -15.14
N SER A 138 -0.32 2.17 -14.49
CA SER A 138 -0.28 3.49 -15.11
C SER A 138 0.72 3.56 -16.27
N SER A 139 1.89 2.94 -16.11
CA SER A 139 2.95 2.92 -17.13
C SER A 139 2.56 2.08 -18.34
N ILE A 140 1.88 0.94 -18.14
CA ILE A 140 1.37 0.12 -19.25
C ILE A 140 0.25 0.85 -20.00
N ILE A 141 -0.75 1.36 -19.27
CA ILE A 141 -1.88 2.07 -19.89
C ILE A 141 -1.37 3.30 -20.66
N ARG A 142 -0.39 4.01 -20.09
CA ARG A 142 0.32 5.08 -20.78
C ARG A 142 0.93 4.61 -22.11
N LYS A 143 1.64 3.50 -22.09
CA LYS A 143 2.30 2.98 -23.30
C LYS A 143 1.29 2.57 -24.37
N PHE A 144 0.12 2.05 -23.99
CA PHE A 144 -0.98 1.83 -24.92
C PHE A 144 -1.50 3.15 -25.50
N ALA A 145 -1.75 4.16 -24.64
CA ALA A 145 -2.28 5.47 -25.04
C ALA A 145 -1.36 6.27 -25.98
N GLU A 146 -0.04 5.99 -25.98
CA GLU A 146 0.90 6.54 -26.97
C GLU A 146 0.61 6.10 -28.41
N THR A 147 -0.01 4.92 -28.58
CA THR A 147 -0.23 4.34 -29.92
C THR A 147 -1.65 4.51 -30.40
N LYS A 148 -2.64 4.35 -29.51
CA LYS A 148 -4.07 4.44 -29.83
C LYS A 148 -4.85 4.93 -28.61
N PRO A 149 -6.00 5.59 -28.80
CA PRO A 149 -6.95 5.88 -27.73
C PRO A 149 -7.30 4.66 -26.89
N VAL A 150 -7.29 4.82 -25.57
CA VAL A 150 -7.71 3.79 -24.60
C VAL A 150 -8.93 4.29 -23.84
N ILE A 151 -10.01 3.52 -23.86
CA ILE A 151 -11.27 3.84 -23.18
C ILE A 151 -11.58 2.79 -22.13
N PHE A 152 -11.79 3.25 -20.89
CA PHE A 152 -12.33 2.45 -19.81
C PHE A 152 -13.78 2.85 -19.54
N LEU A 153 -14.72 1.96 -19.86
CA LEU A 153 -16.10 2.03 -19.40
C LEU A 153 -16.25 1.16 -18.15
N ILE A 154 -16.40 1.81 -16.99
CA ILE A 154 -16.53 1.13 -15.70
C ILE A 154 -17.93 1.35 -15.15
N GLU A 155 -18.67 0.25 -15.01
CA GLU A 155 -20.00 0.23 -14.39
C GLU A 155 -19.94 -0.12 -12.92
N ASP A 156 -20.86 0.50 -12.17
CA ASP A 156 -21.00 0.33 -10.74
C ASP A 156 -19.71 0.70 -9.99
N LEU A 157 -19.09 1.83 -10.33
CA LEU A 157 -17.80 2.26 -9.76
C LEU A 157 -17.83 2.35 -8.21
N GLN A 158 -19.00 2.61 -7.60
CA GLN A 158 -19.22 2.56 -6.15
C GLN A 158 -18.95 1.18 -5.50
N ASN A 159 -18.79 0.15 -6.32
CA ASN A 159 -18.43 -1.20 -5.91
C ASN A 159 -16.93 -1.48 -6.03
N SER A 160 -16.09 -0.50 -6.38
CA SER A 160 -14.65 -0.68 -6.53
C SER A 160 -13.92 -0.74 -5.19
N ASP A 161 -12.82 -1.46 -5.14
CA ASP A 161 -11.86 -1.32 -4.04
C ASP A 161 -11.18 0.06 -4.09
N ARG A 162 -10.62 0.50 -2.95
CA ARG A 162 -10.00 1.83 -2.82
C ARG A 162 -8.81 2.01 -3.76
N LEU A 163 -7.99 0.98 -3.99
CA LEU A 163 -6.81 1.07 -4.86
C LEU A 163 -7.23 1.27 -6.32
N THR A 164 -8.35 0.67 -6.76
CA THR A 164 -8.97 0.99 -8.06
C THR A 164 -9.32 2.46 -8.17
N ILE A 165 -10.00 3.05 -7.18
CA ILE A 165 -10.33 4.49 -7.16
C ILE A 165 -9.06 5.36 -7.19
N TYR A 166 -8.03 5.00 -6.41
CA TYR A 166 -6.75 5.71 -6.42
C TYR A 166 -6.01 5.57 -7.75
N CYS A 167 -6.05 4.41 -8.40
CA CYS A 167 -5.43 4.20 -9.70
C CYS A 167 -6.08 5.08 -10.78
N ILE A 168 -7.42 5.12 -10.82
CA ILE A 168 -8.18 6.02 -11.71
C ILE A 168 -7.78 7.49 -11.46
N ASN A 169 -7.73 7.90 -10.18
CA ASN A 169 -7.31 9.26 -9.80
C ASN A 169 -5.90 9.62 -10.28
N GLN A 170 -4.96 8.66 -10.23
CA GLN A 170 -3.58 8.84 -10.65
C GLN A 170 -3.46 8.95 -12.18
N LEU A 171 -4.14 8.05 -12.91
CA LEU A 171 -4.19 8.03 -14.37
C LEU A 171 -4.74 9.35 -14.93
N LEU A 172 -5.83 9.87 -14.35
CA LEU A 172 -6.49 11.10 -14.81
C LEU A 172 -5.68 12.38 -14.52
N ASN A 173 -5.07 12.50 -13.34
CA ASN A 173 -4.46 13.76 -12.91
C ASN A 173 -2.98 13.92 -13.27
N ASN A 174 -2.21 12.84 -13.23
CA ASN A 174 -0.75 12.96 -13.13
C ASN A 174 -0.02 12.63 -14.42
N LEU A 175 -0.66 11.94 -15.37
CA LEU A 175 0.06 11.43 -16.52
C LEU A 175 0.07 12.37 -17.74
N LYS A 176 -0.65 13.51 -17.73
CA LYS A 176 -0.74 14.45 -18.88
C LYS A 176 -0.98 13.73 -20.22
N LEU A 177 -1.66 12.58 -20.20
CA LEU A 177 -1.72 11.73 -21.38
C LEU A 177 -2.80 12.22 -22.31
N GLN A 178 -2.41 12.34 -23.57
CA GLN A 178 -3.36 12.46 -24.65
C GLN A 178 -3.89 11.04 -24.94
N ASN A 179 -5.15 10.93 -25.36
CA ASN A 179 -5.79 9.68 -25.78
C ASN A 179 -6.22 8.69 -24.67
N LEU A 180 -6.53 9.15 -23.45
CA LEU A 180 -7.14 8.32 -22.41
C LEU A 180 -8.54 8.83 -22.05
N ILE A 181 -9.56 7.96 -22.09
CA ILE A 181 -10.93 8.29 -21.71
C ILE A 181 -11.41 7.35 -20.62
N PHE A 182 -11.96 7.91 -19.55
CA PHE A 182 -12.72 7.16 -18.55
C PHE A 182 -14.21 7.52 -18.64
N VAL A 183 -15.06 6.51 -18.81
CA VAL A 183 -16.50 6.62 -18.64
C VAL A 183 -16.88 5.86 -17.38
N LEU A 184 -17.20 6.61 -16.33
CA LEU A 184 -17.42 6.09 -14.99
C LEU A 184 -18.90 6.17 -14.66
N ASN A 185 -19.56 5.03 -14.48
CA ASN A 185 -20.96 4.99 -14.02
C ASN A 185 -21.03 4.71 -12.53
N VAL A 186 -21.79 5.54 -11.82
CA VAL A 186 -22.10 5.41 -10.40
C VAL A 186 -23.62 5.36 -10.24
N LYS A 187 -24.12 4.30 -9.63
CA LYS A 187 -25.55 4.15 -9.27
C LYS A 187 -25.77 4.52 -7.81
N ASP A 188 -27.05 4.75 -7.45
CA ASP A 188 -27.44 4.95 -6.05
C ASP A 188 -26.94 3.78 -5.20
N TYR A 189 -26.03 4.10 -4.29
CA TYR A 189 -25.37 3.12 -3.44
C TYR A 189 -26.21 2.92 -2.18
N GLN A 190 -27.03 1.87 -2.15
CA GLN A 190 -27.65 1.40 -0.91
C GLN A 190 -26.66 0.45 -0.21
N VAL A 191 -25.90 0.99 0.75
CA VAL A 191 -25.07 0.18 1.63
C VAL A 191 -25.98 -0.61 2.56
N TYR A 192 -25.96 -1.94 2.46
CA TYR A 192 -26.66 -2.83 3.38
C TYR A 192 -25.84 -3.13 4.65
N SER A 193 -25.01 -2.20 5.12
CA SER A 193 -24.24 -2.35 6.36
C SER A 193 -24.03 -1.01 7.04
N ASP A 194 -24.43 -0.92 8.31
CA ASP A 194 -24.37 0.27 9.17
C ASP A 194 -22.94 0.80 9.46
N SER A 195 -21.88 0.22 8.89
CA SER A 195 -20.49 0.68 9.07
C SER A 195 -20.17 1.82 8.09
N ASN A 196 -20.83 2.97 8.28
CA ASN A 196 -20.72 4.13 7.39
C ASN A 196 -19.45 4.97 7.55
N ASN A 197 -18.58 4.71 8.53
CA ASN A 197 -17.38 5.50 8.75
C ASN A 197 -16.16 4.63 9.04
N LEU A 198 -15.10 4.87 8.27
CA LEU A 198 -13.77 4.32 8.46
C LEU A 198 -12.97 5.35 9.27
N ASP A 199 -11.96 4.95 10.04
CA ASP A 199 -11.22 5.80 10.98
C ASP A 199 -10.29 6.84 10.30
N ASN A 200 -10.23 6.91 8.97
CA ASN A 200 -9.71 8.07 8.24
C ASN A 200 -10.81 9.07 7.82
N GLY A 201 -12.07 8.80 8.16
CA GLY A 201 -13.26 9.58 7.86
C GLY A 201 -13.79 9.48 6.42
N LEU A 202 -13.22 8.63 5.55
CA LEU A 202 -13.52 8.65 4.11
C LEU A 202 -14.10 7.31 3.62
N GLY A 203 -15.43 7.21 3.57
CA GLY A 203 -16.17 6.14 2.89
C GLY A 203 -15.94 6.11 1.38
N ILE A 204 -16.29 5.01 0.70
CA ILE A 204 -16.24 4.93 -0.77
C ILE A 204 -17.03 6.08 -1.41
N THR A 205 -18.21 6.39 -0.87
CA THR A 205 -19.01 7.54 -1.31
C THR A 205 -18.24 8.87 -1.21
N GLU A 206 -17.46 9.08 -0.15
CA GLU A 206 -16.67 10.30 0.01
C GLU A 206 -15.44 10.29 -0.90
N LEU A 207 -14.78 9.14 -1.08
CA LEU A 207 -13.69 8.98 -2.05
C LEU A 207 -14.17 9.25 -3.49
N LEU A 208 -15.38 8.80 -3.84
CA LEU A 208 -15.99 9.08 -5.15
C LEU A 208 -16.32 10.57 -5.29
N LYS A 209 -16.85 11.23 -4.26
CA LYS A 209 -17.06 12.68 -4.28
C LYS A 209 -15.75 13.45 -4.44
N MET A 210 -14.70 13.06 -3.70
CA MET A 210 -13.37 13.65 -3.80
C MET A 210 -12.78 13.44 -5.19
N LEU A 211 -12.89 12.24 -5.75
CA LEU A 211 -12.46 11.92 -7.11
C LEU A 211 -13.21 12.82 -8.11
N LYS A 212 -14.54 12.81 -8.07
CA LYS A 212 -15.42 13.62 -8.95
C LYS A 212 -15.06 15.10 -8.87
N LYS A 213 -14.87 15.67 -7.68
CA LYS A 213 -14.48 17.08 -7.51
C LYS A 213 -13.09 17.37 -8.10
N LYS A 214 -12.14 16.44 -7.93
CA LYS A 214 -10.75 16.64 -8.32
C LYS A 214 -10.54 16.51 -9.83
N VAL A 215 -11.25 15.61 -10.49
CA VAL A 215 -11.09 15.33 -11.93
C VAL A 215 -12.00 16.17 -12.83
N ASP A 216 -12.85 17.02 -12.23
CA ASP A 216 -13.81 17.91 -12.90
C ASP A 216 -14.46 17.28 -14.16
N PRO A 217 -15.14 16.12 -14.00
CA PRO A 217 -15.60 15.34 -15.13
C PRO A 217 -16.82 15.99 -15.80
N VAL A 218 -17.07 15.61 -17.05
CA VAL A 218 -18.35 15.90 -17.72
C VAL A 218 -19.44 15.05 -17.07
N ILE A 219 -20.47 15.68 -16.50
CA ILE A 219 -21.52 14.99 -15.73
C ILE A 219 -22.72 14.68 -16.64
N ILE A 220 -23.13 13.42 -16.64
CA ILE A 220 -24.32 12.92 -17.36
C ILE A 220 -25.27 12.33 -16.32
N SER A 221 -26.48 12.88 -16.18
CA SER A 221 -27.47 12.41 -15.20
C SER A 221 -28.60 11.64 -15.88
N GLY A 222 -28.86 10.41 -15.42
CA GLY A 222 -30.04 9.61 -15.78
C GLY A 222 -31.26 9.94 -14.90
N GLU A 223 -32.46 9.57 -15.34
CA GLU A 223 -33.69 9.74 -14.55
C GLU A 223 -33.72 8.81 -13.33
N ASN A 224 -34.01 9.37 -12.15
CA ASN A 224 -34.28 8.62 -10.93
C ASN A 224 -35.67 7.98 -10.98
N ASN A 225 -35.80 6.82 -11.60
CA ASN A 225 -37.01 6.02 -11.47
C ASN A 225 -37.11 5.41 -10.06
N LYS A 226 -38.16 5.79 -9.32
CA LYS A 226 -38.55 5.21 -8.03
C LYS A 226 -38.64 3.69 -8.12
N LEU A 227 -38.28 3.05 -7.01
CA LEU A 227 -38.07 1.61 -6.82
C LEU A 227 -39.03 0.70 -7.59
N GLY A 228 -38.45 -0.16 -8.42
CA GLY A 228 -38.96 -1.50 -8.71
C GLY A 228 -37.92 -2.50 -8.19
N ASP A 229 -38.32 -3.27 -7.20
CA ASP A 229 -37.58 -4.40 -6.64
C ASP A 229 -37.34 -5.44 -7.75
N VAL A 230 -36.08 -5.76 -8.03
CA VAL A 230 -35.74 -6.85 -8.94
C VAL A 230 -34.54 -7.60 -8.39
N SER A 231 -34.83 -8.49 -7.45
CA SER A 231 -34.14 -9.77 -7.36
C SER A 231 -34.32 -10.51 -8.69
N ALA A 232 -33.37 -10.38 -9.62
CA ALA A 232 -33.29 -11.28 -10.76
C ALA A 232 -31.83 -11.56 -11.10
N HIS A 233 -31.53 -12.85 -11.09
CA HIS A 233 -30.26 -13.46 -11.41
C HIS A 233 -29.74 -13.00 -12.77
N PHE A 234 -28.43 -12.73 -12.83
CA PHE A 234 -27.64 -12.93 -14.03
C PHE A 234 -26.31 -13.57 -13.61
N CYS A 235 -26.31 -14.91 -13.61
CA CYS A 235 -25.11 -15.66 -13.94
C CYS A 235 -24.92 -15.53 -15.43
N THR A 236 -23.80 -14.95 -15.86
CA THR A 236 -22.96 -15.45 -16.96
C THR A 236 -21.75 -14.54 -17.10
N SER A 237 -20.61 -14.96 -16.56
CA SER A 237 -19.37 -14.92 -17.31
C SER A 237 -18.66 -16.24 -17.06
N ASN A 238 -18.38 -16.97 -18.13
CA ASN A 238 -17.39 -18.04 -18.09
C ASN A 238 -16.05 -17.35 -17.84
N ASP A 239 -15.73 -17.14 -16.56
CA ASP A 239 -14.43 -16.65 -16.15
C ASP A 239 -13.86 -17.68 -15.18
N SER A 240 -12.87 -18.43 -15.65
CA SER A 240 -12.12 -19.42 -14.87
C SER A 240 -11.20 -18.76 -13.82
N LEU A 241 -11.46 -17.49 -13.46
CA LEU A 241 -10.74 -16.75 -12.45
C LEU A 241 -11.23 -17.17 -11.06
N ARG A 242 -10.37 -17.85 -10.30
CA ARG A 242 -10.57 -18.29 -8.91
C ARG A 242 -10.80 -17.14 -7.89
N ASP A 243 -11.06 -15.93 -8.35
CA ASP A 243 -11.01 -14.70 -7.55
C ASP A 243 -12.41 -14.19 -7.15
N ASN A 244 -13.47 -14.62 -7.85
CA ASN A 244 -14.85 -14.37 -7.42
C ASN A 244 -15.22 -15.31 -6.26
N ILE A 245 -16.10 -14.88 -5.35
CA ILE A 245 -16.54 -15.72 -4.22
C ILE A 245 -17.89 -16.42 -4.47
N SER A 246 -18.51 -16.18 -5.63
CA SER A 246 -19.88 -16.59 -5.96
C SER A 246 -20.12 -18.08 -5.77
N ASP A 247 -19.24 -18.94 -6.31
CA ASP A 247 -19.41 -20.40 -6.22
C ASP A 247 -19.37 -20.89 -4.77
N CYS A 248 -18.43 -20.36 -3.98
CA CYS A 248 -18.30 -20.71 -2.56
C CYS A 248 -19.52 -20.26 -1.77
N VAL A 249 -20.01 -19.04 -2.01
CA VAL A 249 -21.23 -18.48 -1.39
C VAL A 249 -22.44 -19.33 -1.76
N ASN A 250 -22.62 -19.65 -3.04
CA ASN A 250 -23.73 -20.48 -3.53
C ASN A 250 -23.70 -21.88 -2.90
N CYS A 251 -22.53 -22.51 -2.82
CA CYS A 251 -22.37 -23.81 -2.15
C CYS A 251 -22.66 -23.74 -0.65
N LEU A 252 -22.22 -22.69 0.04
CA LEU A 252 -22.50 -22.47 1.47
C LEU A 252 -24.00 -22.36 1.73
N ILE A 253 -24.69 -21.51 0.96
CA ILE A 253 -26.15 -21.31 1.05
C ILE A 253 -26.91 -22.59 0.71
N ALA A 254 -26.42 -23.37 -0.27
CA ALA A 254 -27.02 -24.63 -0.66
C ALA A 254 -26.74 -25.80 0.31
N GLY A 255 -25.94 -25.59 1.37
CA GLY A 255 -25.53 -26.64 2.30
C GLY A 255 -24.63 -27.72 1.68
N LYS A 256 -23.89 -27.37 0.63
CA LYS A 256 -23.05 -28.28 -0.17
C LYS A 256 -21.56 -27.95 -0.11
N ALA A 257 -21.16 -26.99 0.73
CA ALA A 257 -19.77 -26.56 0.80
C ALA A 257 -18.91 -27.55 1.58
N THR A 258 -17.67 -27.78 1.14
CA THR A 258 -16.70 -28.56 1.91
C THR A 258 -15.85 -27.64 2.79
N TYR A 259 -15.42 -28.14 3.96
CA TYR A 259 -14.58 -27.38 4.89
C TYR A 259 -13.30 -26.85 4.22
N LYS A 260 -12.65 -27.68 3.40
CA LYS A 260 -11.39 -27.34 2.74
C LYS A 260 -11.57 -26.22 1.72
N ASP A 261 -12.62 -26.30 0.90
CA ASP A 261 -12.87 -25.32 -0.16
C ASP A 261 -13.22 -23.95 0.44
N VAL A 262 -14.01 -23.93 1.52
CA VAL A 262 -14.37 -22.70 2.23
C VAL A 262 -13.15 -22.05 2.86
N LEU A 263 -12.30 -22.84 3.53
CA LEU A 263 -11.09 -22.34 4.16
C LEU A 263 -10.10 -21.79 3.12
N GLU A 264 -9.82 -22.55 2.06
CA GLU A 264 -8.96 -22.11 0.95
C GLU A 264 -9.49 -20.81 0.34
N LYS A 265 -10.81 -20.72 0.15
CA LYS A 265 -11.43 -19.52 -0.43
C LYS A 265 -11.29 -18.30 0.45
N LEU A 266 -11.52 -18.43 1.76
CA LEU A 266 -11.36 -17.34 2.71
C LEU A 266 -9.92 -16.81 2.72
N HIS A 267 -8.94 -17.73 2.81
CA HIS A 267 -7.52 -17.42 2.80
C HIS A 267 -7.11 -16.71 1.50
N HIS A 268 -7.54 -17.25 0.35
CA HIS A 268 -7.24 -16.69 -0.96
C HIS A 268 -7.84 -15.30 -1.16
N THR A 269 -9.06 -15.07 -0.64
CA THR A 269 -9.74 -13.78 -0.76
C THR A 269 -8.98 -12.68 -0.01
N LEU A 270 -8.43 -12.98 1.18
CA LEU A 270 -7.58 -12.03 1.91
C LEU A 270 -6.20 -11.87 1.25
N LEU A 271 -5.60 -12.94 0.74
CA LEU A 271 -4.31 -12.89 0.04
C LEU A 271 -4.36 -11.93 -1.17
N LEU A 272 -5.46 -11.94 -1.90
CA LEU A 272 -5.73 -11.01 -3.01
C LEU A 272 -6.15 -9.61 -2.54
N PHE A 273 -6.12 -9.34 -1.24
CA PHE A 273 -6.49 -8.07 -0.63
C PHE A 273 -7.94 -7.64 -0.98
N ASN A 274 -8.84 -8.61 -1.16
CA ASN A 274 -10.24 -8.38 -1.50
C ASN A 274 -11.08 -8.21 -0.23
N LEU A 275 -10.78 -7.14 0.51
CA LEU A 275 -11.18 -6.97 1.91
C LEU A 275 -12.70 -7.01 2.11
N GLU A 276 -13.50 -6.42 1.23
CA GLU A 276 -14.97 -6.44 1.36
C GLU A 276 -15.56 -7.83 1.18
N ASN A 277 -15.02 -8.61 0.25
CA ASN A 277 -15.42 -10.00 0.07
C ASN A 277 -14.96 -10.89 1.22
N VAL A 278 -13.87 -10.54 1.92
CA VAL A 278 -13.54 -11.19 3.21
C VAL A 278 -14.66 -10.98 4.23
N LEU A 279 -15.18 -9.76 4.35
CA LEU A 279 -16.29 -9.46 5.27
C LEU A 279 -17.57 -10.22 4.89
N PHE A 280 -17.95 -10.13 3.61
CA PHE A 280 -19.16 -10.79 3.11
C PHE A 280 -19.09 -12.32 3.19
N LEU A 281 -17.95 -12.90 2.78
CA LEU A 281 -17.74 -14.34 2.88
C LEU A 281 -17.69 -14.78 4.36
N GLY A 282 -17.07 -13.99 5.24
CA GLY A 282 -17.05 -14.24 6.68
C GLY A 282 -18.46 -14.35 7.28
N ASP A 283 -19.32 -13.36 7.01
CA ASP A 283 -20.72 -13.39 7.46
C ASP A 283 -21.49 -14.59 6.88
N THR A 284 -21.30 -14.86 5.59
CA THR A 284 -21.91 -16.03 4.93
C THR A 284 -21.48 -17.34 5.58
N ILE A 285 -20.20 -17.49 5.91
CA ILE A 285 -19.68 -18.69 6.59
C ILE A 285 -20.33 -18.84 7.96
N ILE A 286 -20.32 -17.79 8.79
CA ILE A 286 -20.89 -17.81 10.15
C ILE A 286 -22.37 -18.22 10.13
N ASN A 287 -23.14 -17.68 9.19
CA ASN A 287 -24.57 -17.97 9.05
C ASN A 287 -24.87 -19.39 8.51
N ASN A 288 -23.89 -20.08 7.95
CA ASN A 288 -24.04 -21.42 7.36
C ASN A 288 -23.11 -22.47 8.00
N LEU A 289 -22.68 -22.26 9.25
CA LEU A 289 -21.79 -23.19 9.96
C LEU A 289 -22.43 -24.55 10.28
N ASN A 290 -23.76 -24.62 10.32
CA ASN A 290 -24.53 -25.83 10.66
C ASN A 290 -24.23 -27.04 9.75
N GLN A 291 -23.70 -26.83 8.54
CA GLN A 291 -23.31 -27.90 7.63
C GLN A 291 -21.98 -28.60 7.98
N PHE A 292 -21.21 -28.07 8.94
CA PHE A 292 -19.90 -28.60 9.34
C PHE A 292 -19.92 -29.27 10.72
N ASP A 293 -18.98 -30.19 10.96
CA ASP A 293 -18.82 -30.83 12.27
C ASP A 293 -18.34 -29.84 13.35
N THR A 294 -18.37 -30.23 14.62
CA THR A 294 -18.01 -29.34 15.74
C THR A 294 -16.58 -28.81 15.67
N LYS A 295 -15.61 -29.63 15.25
CA LYS A 295 -14.20 -29.22 15.16
C LYS A 295 -14.00 -28.25 14.00
N GLN A 296 -14.63 -28.55 12.86
CA GLN A 296 -14.63 -27.69 11.68
C GLN A 296 -15.31 -26.35 11.96
N ARG A 297 -16.45 -26.34 12.66
CA ARG A 297 -17.15 -25.11 13.06
C ARG A 297 -16.28 -24.22 13.94
N GLN A 298 -15.61 -24.80 14.93
CA GLN A 298 -14.69 -24.05 15.79
C GLN A 298 -13.55 -23.43 14.96
N ARG A 299 -12.90 -24.24 14.10
CA ARG A 299 -11.78 -23.74 13.29
C ARG A 299 -12.21 -22.71 12.25
N LEU A 300 -13.32 -22.91 11.56
CA LEU A 300 -13.87 -21.92 10.62
C LEU A 300 -14.22 -20.62 11.33
N SER A 301 -14.81 -20.68 12.53
CA SER A 301 -15.12 -19.48 13.32
C SER A 301 -13.85 -18.71 13.66
N TYR A 302 -12.80 -19.41 14.15
CA TYR A 302 -11.50 -18.80 14.40
C TYR A 302 -10.93 -18.12 13.15
N GLU A 303 -10.92 -18.83 12.01
CA GLU A 303 -10.37 -18.32 10.76
C GLU A 303 -11.17 -17.13 10.22
N VAL A 304 -12.50 -17.18 10.26
CA VAL A 304 -13.36 -16.04 9.87
C VAL A 304 -13.02 -14.81 10.70
N TRP A 305 -13.02 -14.93 12.03
CA TRP A 305 -12.78 -13.77 12.90
C TRP A 305 -11.37 -13.22 12.77
N ARG A 306 -10.38 -14.08 12.54
CA ARG A 306 -9.01 -13.68 12.19
C ARG A 306 -8.99 -12.87 10.89
N HIS A 307 -9.58 -13.37 9.81
CA HIS A 307 -9.56 -12.72 8.49
C HIS A 307 -10.37 -11.42 8.46
N VAL A 308 -11.56 -11.44 9.06
CA VAL A 308 -12.42 -10.25 9.21
C VAL A 308 -11.72 -9.19 10.06
N GLY A 309 -11.04 -9.57 11.15
CA GLY A 309 -10.25 -8.65 11.96
C GLY A 309 -9.14 -7.98 11.16
N ILE A 310 -8.36 -8.75 10.41
CA ILE A 310 -7.31 -8.22 9.51
C ILE A 310 -7.91 -7.29 8.45
N ALA A 311 -9.01 -7.68 7.82
CA ALA A 311 -9.68 -6.86 6.81
C ALA A 311 -10.14 -5.52 7.40
N HIS A 312 -10.77 -5.53 8.57
CA HIS A 312 -11.14 -4.31 9.28
C HIS A 312 -9.93 -3.43 9.59
N VAL A 313 -8.80 -3.98 10.04
CA VAL A 313 -7.58 -3.18 10.26
C VAL A 313 -7.10 -2.50 8.98
N PHE A 314 -7.07 -3.21 7.85
CA PHE A 314 -6.67 -2.62 6.56
C PHE A 314 -7.68 -1.62 6.00
N MET A 315 -8.93 -1.72 6.43
CA MET A 315 -9.96 -0.75 6.13
C MET A 315 -9.90 0.49 7.04
N ASP A 316 -9.09 0.48 8.09
CA ASP A 316 -9.14 1.46 9.19
C ASP A 316 -10.47 1.39 9.98
N ASP A 317 -11.05 0.22 10.24
CA ASP A 317 -12.14 0.03 11.21
C ASP A 317 -11.59 -0.68 12.46
N PHE A 318 -10.94 0.09 13.34
CA PHE A 318 -10.19 -0.48 14.45
C PHE A 318 -11.11 -1.04 15.54
N GLY A 319 -12.28 -0.45 15.76
CA GLY A 319 -13.25 -0.94 16.73
C GLY A 319 -13.78 -2.33 16.34
N SER A 320 -14.23 -2.49 15.10
CA SER A 320 -14.70 -3.79 14.62
C SER A 320 -13.55 -4.79 14.48
N ALA A 321 -12.32 -4.35 14.18
CA ALA A 321 -11.15 -5.21 14.19
C ALA A 321 -10.85 -5.80 15.58
N ILE A 322 -10.87 -4.98 16.62
CA ILE A 322 -10.66 -5.43 18.01
C ILE A 322 -11.73 -6.46 18.40
N ASN A 323 -13.00 -6.19 18.09
CA ASN A 323 -14.10 -7.13 18.35
C ASN A 323 -13.89 -8.47 17.62
N SER A 324 -13.44 -8.43 16.37
CA SER A 324 -13.11 -9.64 15.62
C SER A 324 -11.94 -10.41 16.25
N PHE A 325 -10.86 -9.76 16.69
CA PHE A 325 -9.76 -10.45 17.37
C PHE A 325 -10.13 -10.99 18.76
N LEU A 326 -11.06 -10.34 19.47
CA LEU A 326 -11.65 -10.91 20.69
C LEU A 326 -12.44 -12.19 20.39
N LYS A 327 -13.26 -12.20 19.33
CA LYS A 327 -13.97 -13.41 18.90
C LYS A 327 -12.99 -14.49 18.42
N MET A 328 -11.97 -14.15 17.63
CA MET A 328 -10.89 -15.05 17.23
C MET A 328 -10.30 -15.76 18.46
N LYS A 329 -9.96 -15.01 19.51
CA LYS A 329 -9.47 -15.56 20.78
C LYS A 329 -10.44 -16.55 21.44
N MET A 330 -11.75 -16.28 21.39
CA MET A 330 -12.79 -17.15 21.99
C MET A 330 -12.99 -18.47 21.23
N TYR A 331 -12.73 -18.49 19.92
CA TYR A 331 -12.96 -19.67 19.07
C TYR A 331 -11.73 -20.57 18.91
N THR A 332 -10.71 -20.43 19.76
CA THR A 332 -9.54 -21.32 19.77
C THR A 332 -9.19 -21.84 21.16
N ASN A 333 -8.72 -23.10 21.20
CA ASN A 333 -8.15 -23.73 22.39
C ASN A 333 -6.62 -23.61 22.45
N SER A 334 -5.99 -23.06 21.41
CA SER A 334 -4.54 -22.87 21.35
C SER A 334 -4.15 -21.63 22.15
N VAL A 335 -3.38 -21.79 23.23
CA VAL A 335 -2.91 -20.64 24.02
C VAL A 335 -2.03 -19.73 23.18
N GLY A 336 -1.16 -20.28 22.32
CA GLY A 336 -0.39 -19.47 21.36
C GLY A 336 -1.27 -18.56 20.49
N GLU A 337 -2.37 -19.07 19.94
CA GLU A 337 -3.29 -18.26 19.12
C GLU A 337 -4.04 -17.20 19.95
N GLN A 338 -4.36 -17.50 21.22
CA GLN A 338 -4.96 -16.53 22.14
C GLN A 338 -3.98 -15.39 22.50
N VAL A 339 -2.70 -15.72 22.65
CA VAL A 339 -1.62 -14.75 22.88
C VAL A 339 -1.40 -13.89 21.63
N LYS A 340 -1.43 -14.49 20.43
CA LYS A 340 -1.42 -13.76 19.15
C LYS A 340 -2.55 -12.75 19.06
N ALA A 341 -3.79 -13.14 19.42
CA ALA A 341 -4.91 -12.21 19.44
C ALA A 341 -4.68 -11.02 20.39
N CYS A 342 -4.06 -11.26 21.56
CA CYS A 342 -3.68 -10.17 22.48
C CYS A 342 -2.64 -9.23 21.86
N HIS A 343 -1.65 -9.78 21.14
CA HIS A 343 -0.68 -8.99 20.38
C HIS A 343 -1.35 -8.13 19.31
N LEU A 344 -2.23 -8.70 18.47
CA LEU A 344 -2.92 -7.97 17.41
C LEU A 344 -3.78 -6.82 17.96
N ILE A 345 -4.51 -7.06 19.05
CA ILE A 345 -5.31 -6.04 19.73
C ILE A 345 -4.41 -4.95 20.32
N ALA A 346 -3.32 -5.33 21.00
CA ALA A 346 -2.37 -4.37 21.54
C ALA A 346 -1.80 -3.46 20.45
N THR A 347 -1.42 -4.06 19.30
CA THR A 347 -0.95 -3.35 18.11
C THR A 347 -1.95 -2.33 17.59
N ILE A 348 -3.24 -2.67 17.54
CA ILE A 348 -4.28 -1.70 17.17
C ILE A 348 -4.31 -0.53 18.17
N TYR A 349 -4.44 -0.82 19.47
CA TYR A 349 -4.55 0.22 20.49
C TYR A 349 -3.37 1.19 20.47
N GLY A 350 -2.13 0.70 20.42
CA GLY A 350 -0.98 1.60 20.44
C GLY A 350 -0.67 2.22 19.08
N LYS A 351 -0.51 1.43 18.02
CA LYS A 351 -0.06 1.98 16.72
C LYS A 351 -1.14 2.76 15.98
N ARG A 352 -2.41 2.44 16.18
CA ARG A 352 -3.52 3.01 15.39
C ARG A 352 -4.31 4.01 16.23
N LEU A 353 -4.74 3.59 17.42
CA LEU A 353 -5.57 4.44 18.30
C LEU A 353 -4.75 5.33 19.23
N LYS A 354 -3.43 5.13 19.33
CA LYS A 354 -2.52 5.83 20.26
C LYS A 354 -2.96 5.74 21.73
N ASN A 355 -3.67 4.67 22.10
CA ASN A 355 -4.07 4.35 23.46
C ASN A 355 -3.05 3.37 24.08
N ILE A 356 -2.09 3.94 24.82
CA ILE A 356 -0.94 3.23 25.34
C ILE A 356 -1.33 2.29 26.49
N ASP A 357 -2.25 2.72 27.36
CA ASP A 357 -2.62 1.98 28.55
C ASP A 357 -3.36 0.70 28.19
N GLU A 358 -4.30 0.78 27.24
CA GLU A 358 -4.98 -0.40 26.69
C GLU A 358 -3.98 -1.34 25.99
N ALA A 359 -3.05 -0.78 25.19
CA ALA A 359 -2.03 -1.57 24.52
C ALA A 359 -1.17 -2.37 25.52
N LYS A 360 -0.71 -1.72 26.60
CA LYS A 360 0.06 -2.37 27.68
C LYS A 360 -0.75 -3.41 28.43
N MET A 361 -2.02 -3.12 28.71
CA MET A 361 -2.90 -4.07 29.37
C MET A 361 -3.05 -5.35 28.54
N TYR A 362 -3.26 -5.24 27.22
CA TYR A 362 -3.36 -6.41 26.34
C TYR A 362 -2.03 -7.16 26.21
N VAL A 363 -0.89 -6.46 26.20
CA VAL A 363 0.43 -7.11 26.30
C VAL A 363 0.52 -7.93 27.57
N GLN A 364 0.19 -7.35 28.72
CA GLN A 364 0.24 -8.04 30.00
C GLN A 364 -0.69 -9.25 30.03
N LYS A 365 -1.94 -9.11 29.56
CA LYS A 365 -2.88 -10.23 29.41
C LYS A 365 -2.29 -11.38 28.58
N GLY A 366 -1.58 -11.06 27.50
CA GLY A 366 -0.90 -12.04 26.66
C GLY A 366 0.26 -12.73 27.39
N ILE A 367 1.10 -11.98 28.10
CA ILE A 367 2.21 -12.51 28.90
C ILE A 367 1.70 -13.43 30.03
N ASP A 368 0.62 -13.03 30.72
CA ASP A 368 0.04 -13.81 31.81
C ASP A 368 -0.52 -15.15 31.29
N LEU A 369 -1.28 -15.11 30.20
CA LEU A 369 -1.79 -16.32 29.52
C LEU A 369 -0.64 -17.25 29.12
N ALA A 370 0.39 -16.69 28.50
CA ALA A 370 1.55 -17.44 28.04
C ALA A 370 2.41 -17.99 29.20
N SER A 371 2.33 -17.41 30.40
CA SER A 371 3.09 -17.86 31.58
C SER A 371 2.40 -18.99 32.33
N GLN A 372 1.09 -19.17 32.11
CA GLN A 372 0.28 -20.26 32.69
C GLN A 372 0.17 -21.48 31.74
N SER A 373 0.95 -21.50 30.66
CA SER A 373 0.83 -22.50 29.60
C SER A 373 2.15 -23.19 29.30
N GLU A 374 2.06 -24.50 29.05
CA GLU A 374 3.16 -25.33 28.53
C GLU A 374 3.19 -25.35 27.00
N ASP A 375 2.27 -24.64 26.32
CA ASP A 375 2.27 -24.53 24.86
C ASP A 375 3.52 -23.79 24.38
N PHE A 376 4.49 -24.54 23.84
CA PHE A 376 5.77 -23.97 23.39
C PHE A 376 5.61 -22.88 22.33
N ARG A 377 4.50 -22.84 21.58
CA ARG A 377 4.20 -21.76 20.60
C ARG A 377 4.09 -20.40 21.28
N THR A 378 3.76 -20.38 22.58
CA THR A 378 3.72 -19.14 23.36
C THR A 378 5.09 -18.47 23.49
N LEU A 379 6.21 -19.20 23.31
CA LEU A 379 7.56 -18.62 23.29
C LEU A 379 7.71 -17.65 22.11
N TYR A 380 7.30 -18.07 20.91
CA TYR A 380 7.35 -17.22 19.72
C TYR A 380 6.46 -15.99 19.87
N GLU A 381 5.23 -16.17 20.38
CA GLU A 381 4.28 -15.08 20.58
C GLU A 381 4.69 -14.12 21.70
N LYS A 382 5.36 -14.61 22.75
CA LYS A 382 6.04 -13.76 23.75
C LYS A 382 7.10 -12.89 23.09
N GLY A 383 7.85 -13.43 22.12
CA GLY A 383 8.77 -12.66 21.29
C GLY A 383 8.12 -11.45 20.64
N TRP A 384 6.95 -11.63 20.01
CA TRP A 384 6.18 -10.53 19.42
C TRP A 384 5.66 -9.53 20.45
N LEU A 385 5.12 -10.00 21.58
CA LEU A 385 4.65 -9.12 22.66
C LEU A 385 5.76 -8.25 23.24
N TYR A 386 6.94 -8.85 23.49
CA TYR A 386 8.09 -8.12 23.99
C TYR A 386 8.67 -7.15 22.95
N ASN A 387 8.70 -7.53 21.67
CA ASN A 387 9.07 -6.62 20.60
C ASN A 387 8.09 -5.43 20.49
N TYR A 388 6.80 -5.68 20.69
CA TYR A 388 5.76 -4.65 20.66
C TYR A 388 5.87 -3.67 21.83
N ILE A 389 6.03 -4.15 23.06
CA ILE A 389 6.20 -3.26 24.21
C ILE A 389 7.54 -2.51 24.18
N ALA A 390 8.58 -3.09 23.57
CA ALA A 390 9.80 -2.38 23.25
C ALA A 390 9.54 -1.21 22.30
N PHE A 391 8.77 -1.44 21.22
CA PHE A 391 8.32 -0.38 20.32
C PHE A 391 7.53 0.70 21.07
N VAL A 392 6.60 0.35 21.97
CA VAL A 392 5.84 1.35 22.76
C VAL A 392 6.78 2.18 23.64
N SER A 393 7.69 1.53 24.36
CA SER A 393 8.67 2.19 25.23
C SER A 393 9.57 3.16 24.45
N TYR A 394 10.01 2.75 23.26
CA TYR A 394 10.80 3.59 22.38
C TYR A 394 9.98 4.73 21.75
N SER A 395 8.91 4.39 21.04
CA SER A 395 8.22 5.33 20.15
C SER A 395 7.40 6.36 20.92
N MET A 396 6.76 5.94 22.02
CA MET A 396 5.79 6.74 22.76
C MET A 396 6.36 7.25 24.08
N GLU A 397 7.11 6.43 24.82
CA GLU A 397 7.68 6.85 26.11
C GLU A 397 9.07 7.48 25.97
N LYS A 398 9.71 7.35 24.80
CA LYS A 398 11.11 7.74 24.57
C LYS A 398 12.10 7.13 25.58
N ASN A 399 11.76 5.95 26.12
CA ASN A 399 12.58 5.20 27.06
C ASN A 399 13.37 4.10 26.32
N PHE A 400 14.57 4.45 25.87
CA PHE A 400 15.44 3.59 25.08
C PHE A 400 16.00 2.41 25.86
N ASP A 401 16.32 2.59 27.15
CA ASP A 401 16.91 1.53 27.97
C ASP A 401 15.89 0.41 28.24
N LYS A 402 14.65 0.80 28.55
CA LYS A 402 13.54 -0.15 28.72
C LYS A 402 13.18 -0.83 27.39
N ALA A 403 13.20 -0.10 26.29
CA ALA A 403 13.02 -0.69 24.97
C ALA A 403 14.09 -1.75 24.67
N MET A 404 15.35 -1.47 25.01
CA MET A 404 16.47 -2.41 24.83
C MET A 404 16.30 -3.66 25.70
N GLU A 405 15.89 -3.51 26.97
CA GLU A 405 15.57 -4.63 27.87
C GLU A 405 14.51 -5.55 27.25
N TYR A 406 13.43 -4.97 26.73
CA TYR A 406 12.35 -5.72 26.11
C TYR A 406 12.76 -6.40 24.80
N VAL A 407 13.60 -5.77 23.97
CA VAL A 407 14.16 -6.43 22.77
C VAL A 407 15.00 -7.64 23.16
N ASN A 408 15.85 -7.53 24.19
CA ASN A 408 16.65 -8.64 24.66
C ASN A 408 15.79 -9.79 25.21
N LYS A 409 14.74 -9.48 25.99
CA LYS A 409 13.75 -10.48 26.43
C LYS A 409 13.06 -11.17 25.26
N ALA A 410 12.69 -10.42 24.22
CA ALA A 410 12.12 -11.01 23.01
C ALA A 410 13.09 -12.00 22.35
N ILE A 411 14.37 -11.64 22.23
CA ILE A 411 15.42 -12.51 21.66
C ILE A 411 15.54 -13.80 22.48
N GLU A 412 15.55 -13.73 23.81
CA GLU A 412 15.62 -14.90 24.68
C GLU A 412 14.51 -15.91 24.39
N PHE A 413 13.25 -15.46 24.32
CA PHE A 413 12.12 -16.34 24.03
C PHE A 413 12.16 -16.91 22.61
N VAL A 414 12.51 -16.10 21.62
CA VAL A 414 12.56 -16.55 20.23
C VAL A 414 13.73 -17.51 20.00
N GLN A 415 14.85 -17.34 20.71
CA GLN A 415 15.97 -18.29 20.68
C GLN A 415 15.58 -19.62 21.33
N GLN A 416 14.84 -19.61 22.44
CA GLN A 416 14.31 -20.84 23.04
C GLN A 416 13.37 -21.57 22.09
N TYR A 417 12.45 -20.85 21.43
CA TYR A 417 11.59 -21.40 20.39
C TYR A 417 12.41 -22.04 19.27
N LYS A 418 13.40 -21.31 18.72
CA LYS A 418 14.31 -21.81 17.68
C LYS A 418 15.00 -23.12 18.08
N ASN A 419 15.49 -23.20 19.32
CA ASN A 419 16.19 -24.38 19.80
C ASN A 419 15.28 -25.61 19.91
N GLN A 420 13.98 -25.41 20.16
CA GLN A 420 12.99 -26.50 20.24
C GLN A 420 12.44 -26.88 18.87
N THR A 421 12.36 -25.93 17.92
CA THR A 421 11.85 -26.16 16.58
C THR A 421 12.82 -25.64 15.51
N PRO A 422 14.01 -26.24 15.36
CA PRO A 422 15.05 -25.74 14.45
C PRO A 422 14.61 -25.73 12.98
N ASN A 423 13.58 -26.49 12.60
CA ASN A 423 13.03 -26.60 11.24
C ASN A 423 11.52 -26.30 11.15
N SER A 424 10.96 -25.48 12.06
CA SER A 424 9.51 -25.22 12.26
C SER A 424 8.57 -25.76 11.17
N GLU A 425 7.91 -26.90 11.41
CA GLU A 425 6.79 -27.37 10.59
C GLU A 425 5.50 -26.55 10.83
N ILE A 426 5.52 -25.65 11.81
CA ILE A 426 4.40 -24.74 12.09
C ILE A 426 4.38 -23.69 10.99
N MET A 427 3.23 -23.56 10.35
CA MET A 427 3.02 -22.60 9.28
C MET A 427 2.47 -21.27 9.81
N ASP A 428 2.91 -20.18 9.19
CA ASP A 428 2.37 -18.85 9.28
C ASP A 428 1.05 -18.74 8.50
N GLU A 429 0.51 -17.53 8.50
CA GLU A 429 -0.74 -17.13 7.86
C GLU A 429 -0.94 -17.52 6.38
N ILE A 430 0.12 -17.81 5.62
CA ILE A 430 0.08 -18.11 4.19
C ILE A 430 0.66 -19.49 3.86
N GLY A 431 0.86 -20.33 4.89
CA GLY A 431 1.36 -21.69 4.71
C GLY A 431 2.88 -21.79 4.64
N ASN A 432 3.62 -20.77 5.09
CA ASN A 432 5.08 -20.82 5.17
C ASN A 432 5.55 -21.13 6.59
N PRO A 433 6.66 -21.85 6.80
CA PRO A 433 7.23 -22.05 8.14
C PRO A 433 7.39 -20.77 8.95
N ILE A 434 6.90 -20.76 10.20
CA ILE A 434 7.20 -19.72 11.19
C ILE A 434 8.71 -19.76 11.47
N SER A 435 9.44 -18.85 10.83
CA SER A 435 10.89 -18.75 11.00
C SER A 435 11.23 -17.89 12.22
N ALA A 436 11.91 -18.50 13.18
CA ALA A 436 12.51 -17.81 14.31
C ALA A 436 13.63 -16.86 13.85
N GLU A 437 14.37 -17.22 12.79
CA GLU A 437 15.43 -16.42 12.18
C GLU A 437 14.91 -15.07 11.72
N ARG A 438 13.72 -15.04 11.12
CA ARG A 438 13.10 -13.79 10.66
C ARG A 438 12.87 -12.82 11.81
N LEU A 439 12.26 -13.29 12.91
CA LEU A 439 12.01 -12.46 14.08
C LEU A 439 13.33 -12.08 14.80
N LEU A 440 14.31 -12.99 14.89
CA LEU A 440 15.64 -12.67 15.44
C LEU A 440 16.37 -11.62 14.60
N GLY A 441 16.28 -11.69 13.27
CA GLY A 441 16.81 -10.67 12.36
C GLY A 441 16.16 -9.31 12.60
N ASN A 442 14.82 -9.28 12.73
CA ASN A 442 14.08 -8.06 13.07
C ASN A 442 14.51 -7.49 14.42
N LEU A 443 14.62 -8.32 15.45
CA LEU A 443 15.05 -7.91 16.80
C LEU A 443 16.49 -7.38 16.80
N THR A 444 17.39 -8.00 16.01
CA THR A 444 18.77 -7.53 15.85
C THR A 444 18.83 -6.17 15.14
N ALA A 445 18.02 -5.97 14.10
CA ALA A 445 17.86 -4.67 13.47
C ALA A 445 17.34 -3.61 14.47
N ASN A 446 16.42 -4.01 15.36
CA ASN A 446 15.85 -3.13 16.38
C ASN A 446 16.89 -2.64 17.39
N ILE A 447 17.83 -3.49 17.80
CA ILE A 447 18.96 -3.06 18.65
C ILE A 447 19.75 -1.94 17.96
N SER A 448 20.04 -2.08 16.66
CA SER A 448 20.74 -1.04 15.90
C SER A 448 19.92 0.26 15.84
N TYR A 449 18.61 0.17 15.60
CA TYR A 449 17.72 1.34 15.61
C TYR A 449 17.67 2.03 16.97
N LEU A 450 17.55 1.29 18.07
CA LEU A 450 17.53 1.87 19.41
C LEU A 450 18.83 2.64 19.70
N ASN A 451 19.99 2.08 19.34
CA ASN A 451 21.27 2.78 19.46
C ASN A 451 21.34 4.02 18.57
N PHE A 452 20.84 3.95 17.33
CA PHE A 452 20.75 5.09 16.43
C PHE A 452 19.95 6.24 17.05
N TYR A 453 18.76 5.96 17.58
CA TYR A 453 17.91 7.00 18.16
C TYR A 453 18.41 7.52 19.51
N LYS A 454 19.21 6.73 20.25
CA LYS A 454 19.93 7.18 21.45
C LYS A 454 21.11 8.12 21.10
N GLY A 455 21.52 8.19 19.83
CA GLY A 455 22.70 8.93 19.37
C GLY A 455 24.00 8.11 19.36
N ASN A 456 23.92 6.82 19.71
CA ASN A 456 25.05 5.89 19.73
C ASN A 456 25.34 5.34 18.33
N TYR A 457 25.67 6.22 17.38
CA TYR A 457 25.75 5.86 15.96
C TYR A 457 26.85 4.83 15.62
N GLU A 458 27.98 4.83 16.33
CA GLU A 458 29.04 3.82 16.10
C GLU A 458 28.57 2.42 16.54
N GLU A 459 27.92 2.31 17.71
CA GLU A 459 27.37 1.03 18.18
C GLU A 459 26.24 0.56 17.26
N ALA A 460 25.35 1.47 16.83
CA ALA A 460 24.31 1.17 15.86
C ALA A 460 24.89 0.60 14.56
N LEU A 461 25.98 1.19 14.04
CA LEU A 461 26.67 0.72 12.83
C LEU A 461 27.34 -0.64 13.03
N GLU A 462 27.95 -0.89 14.18
CA GLU A 462 28.54 -2.19 14.51
C GLU A 462 27.47 -3.29 14.50
N LYS A 463 26.34 -3.07 15.19
CA LYS A 463 25.22 -4.02 15.21
C LYS A 463 24.61 -4.22 13.83
N TRP A 464 24.46 -3.14 13.05
CA TRP A 464 23.94 -3.22 11.67
C TRP A 464 24.84 -4.05 10.76
N ARG A 465 26.15 -3.80 10.78
CA ARG A 465 27.12 -4.58 9.99
C ARG A 465 27.18 -6.04 10.42
N ASN A 466 26.99 -6.32 11.70
CA ASN A 466 26.91 -7.70 12.19
C ASN A 466 25.68 -8.44 11.62
N LEU A 467 24.54 -7.75 11.47
CA LEU A 467 23.37 -8.30 10.77
C LEU A 467 23.66 -8.55 9.28
N GLY A 468 24.44 -7.66 8.65
CA GLY A 468 24.85 -7.74 7.24
C GLY A 468 26.14 -8.51 6.96
N LYS A 469 26.59 -9.43 7.84
CA LYS A 469 27.86 -10.15 7.64
C LYS A 469 27.96 -10.90 6.31
N ASP A 470 26.84 -11.45 5.83
CA ASP A 470 26.73 -12.10 4.53
C ASP A 470 25.85 -11.31 3.55
N ILE A 471 26.01 -9.98 3.54
CA ILE A 471 25.22 -9.11 2.67
C ILE A 471 25.40 -9.43 1.18
N SER A 472 26.53 -10.01 0.78
CA SER A 472 26.79 -10.44 -0.61
C SER A 472 25.77 -11.45 -1.12
N ASN A 473 25.38 -12.42 -0.28
CA ASN A 473 24.44 -13.49 -0.64
C ASN A 473 22.98 -13.16 -0.33
N ALA A 474 22.72 -12.02 0.32
CA ALA A 474 21.37 -11.62 0.67
C ALA A 474 20.51 -11.26 -0.58
N PRO A 475 19.18 -11.39 -0.51
CA PRO A 475 18.29 -10.88 -1.54
C PRO A 475 18.49 -9.38 -1.77
N GLU A 476 18.36 -8.92 -3.02
CA GLU A 476 18.54 -7.51 -3.39
C GLU A 476 17.60 -6.56 -2.63
N VAL A 477 16.39 -7.03 -2.28
CA VAL A 477 15.45 -6.28 -1.45
C VAL A 477 16.07 -5.92 -0.10
N PHE A 478 16.70 -6.89 0.56
CA PHE A 478 17.37 -6.66 1.82
C PHE A 478 18.61 -5.78 1.63
N LYS A 479 19.41 -6.03 0.57
CA LYS A 479 20.61 -5.23 0.26
C LYS A 479 20.29 -3.75 0.10
N LYS A 480 19.23 -3.42 -0.65
CA LYS A 480 18.77 -2.04 -0.86
C LYS A 480 18.55 -1.31 0.47
N GLU A 481 17.85 -1.93 1.40
CA GLU A 481 17.52 -1.37 2.72
C GLU A 481 18.74 -1.33 3.64
N TYR A 482 19.55 -2.39 3.60
CA TYR A 482 20.81 -2.47 4.33
C TYR A 482 21.72 -1.29 3.99
N PHE A 483 22.00 -1.08 2.70
CA PHE A 483 22.88 -0.01 2.25
C PHE A 483 22.28 1.38 2.47
N TYR A 484 20.95 1.50 2.40
CA TYR A 484 20.28 2.75 2.73
C TYR A 484 20.49 3.14 4.20
N PHE A 485 20.23 2.23 5.13
CA PHE A 485 20.37 2.50 6.55
C PHE A 485 21.83 2.67 6.96
N GLU A 486 22.74 1.87 6.40
CA GLU A 486 24.18 2.05 6.58
C GLU A 486 24.63 3.44 6.12
N GLY A 487 24.16 3.89 4.94
CA GLY A 487 24.40 5.23 4.44
C GLY A 487 23.89 6.31 5.41
N ASN A 488 22.71 6.12 6.00
CA ASN A 488 22.15 7.05 6.97
C ASN A 488 22.95 7.10 8.29
N LEU A 489 23.48 5.96 8.76
CA LEU A 489 24.39 5.91 9.90
C LEU A 489 25.67 6.71 9.64
N TYR A 490 26.28 6.55 8.45
CA TYR A 490 27.44 7.35 8.08
C TYR A 490 27.15 8.84 7.98
N LEU A 491 25.96 9.24 7.49
CA LEU A 491 25.54 10.64 7.50
C LEU A 491 25.53 11.21 8.92
N CYS A 492 24.97 10.47 9.88
CA CYS A 492 24.92 10.89 11.28
C CYS A 492 26.30 10.96 11.93
N LEU A 493 27.22 10.09 11.50
CA LEU A 493 28.63 10.11 11.91
C LEU A 493 29.47 11.20 11.20
N GLY A 494 28.90 11.96 10.27
CA GLY A 494 29.64 12.93 9.43
C GLY A 494 30.60 12.29 8.42
N LYS A 495 30.51 10.98 8.21
CA LYS A 495 31.34 10.19 7.29
C LYS A 495 30.76 10.24 5.86
N TYR A 496 30.66 11.44 5.28
CA TYR A 496 29.88 11.67 4.05
C TYR A 496 30.34 10.85 2.83
N ASN A 497 31.64 10.60 2.66
CA ASN A 497 32.13 9.76 1.57
C ASN A 497 31.58 8.33 1.64
N GLN A 498 31.61 7.73 2.84
CA GLN A 498 31.08 6.38 3.06
C GLN A 498 29.55 6.36 2.93
N ALA A 499 28.88 7.43 3.38
CA ALA A 499 27.46 7.59 3.16
C ALA A 499 27.09 7.59 1.67
N ILE A 500 27.82 8.35 0.85
CA ILE A 500 27.60 8.40 -0.60
C ILE A 500 27.82 7.03 -1.23
N GLU A 501 28.86 6.30 -0.83
CA GLU A 501 29.13 4.95 -1.36
C GLU A 501 27.96 3.99 -1.07
N SER A 502 27.53 3.87 0.19
CA SER A 502 26.42 2.98 0.56
C SER A 502 25.10 3.45 -0.07
N LEU A 503 24.79 4.74 -0.06
CA LEU A 503 23.58 5.26 -0.69
C LEU A 503 23.57 5.04 -2.21
N LYS A 504 24.71 5.11 -2.91
CA LYS A 504 24.79 4.78 -4.35
C LYS A 504 24.55 3.30 -4.63
N LYS A 505 25.01 2.39 -3.76
CA LYS A 505 24.66 0.96 -3.86
C LYS A 505 23.16 0.77 -3.73
N SER A 506 22.53 1.36 -2.71
CA SER A 506 21.07 1.33 -2.52
C SER A 506 20.32 1.90 -3.73
N TYR A 507 20.71 3.08 -4.20
CA TYR A 507 20.12 3.76 -5.36
C TYR A 507 20.18 2.90 -6.63
N THR A 508 21.32 2.25 -6.89
CA THR A 508 21.51 1.38 -8.06
C THR A 508 20.55 0.20 -8.02
N ILE A 509 20.38 -0.43 -6.84
CA ILE A 509 19.42 -1.51 -6.66
C ILE A 509 17.98 -0.99 -6.86
N CYS A 510 17.60 0.14 -6.24
CA CYS A 510 16.27 0.75 -6.44
C CYS A 510 15.97 0.97 -7.93
N LYS A 511 16.94 1.54 -8.67
CA LYS A 511 16.82 1.84 -10.09
C LYS A 511 16.67 0.58 -10.94
N ASN A 512 17.44 -0.46 -10.64
CA ASN A 512 17.36 -1.75 -11.34
C ASN A 512 16.00 -2.43 -11.11
N TYR A 513 15.45 -2.31 -9.90
CA TYR A 513 14.15 -2.90 -9.53
C TYR A 513 12.94 -2.02 -9.84
N LYS A 514 13.14 -0.85 -10.47
CA LYS A 514 12.10 0.17 -10.69
C LYS A 514 11.35 0.54 -9.41
N ASP A 515 12.02 0.48 -8.27
CA ASP A 515 11.46 0.92 -6.99
C ASP A 515 11.55 2.44 -6.90
N THR A 516 10.74 3.13 -7.70
CA THR A 516 10.69 4.60 -7.79
C THR A 516 10.43 5.22 -6.42
N PHE A 517 9.68 4.54 -5.56
CA PHE A 517 9.40 5.00 -4.19
C PHE A 517 10.69 5.08 -3.36
N HIS A 518 11.47 3.99 -3.27
CA HIS A 518 12.72 4.01 -2.52
C HIS A 518 13.81 4.81 -3.26
N GLN A 519 13.82 4.80 -4.59
CA GLN A 519 14.75 5.61 -5.37
C GLN A 519 14.61 7.10 -5.02
N GLU A 520 13.37 7.60 -4.93
CA GLU A 520 13.11 9.00 -4.54
C GLU A 520 13.69 9.35 -3.17
N ILE A 521 13.56 8.44 -2.20
CA ILE A 521 14.10 8.58 -0.85
C ILE A 521 15.63 8.61 -0.86
N VAL A 522 16.26 7.65 -1.57
CA VAL A 522 17.72 7.55 -1.64
C VAL A 522 18.32 8.74 -2.39
N SER A 523 17.72 9.19 -3.50
CA SER A 523 18.17 10.40 -4.23
C SER A 523 18.21 11.61 -3.29
N ARG A 524 17.21 11.81 -2.45
CA ARG A 524 17.21 12.94 -1.51
C ARG A 524 18.35 12.85 -0.49
N LYS A 525 18.64 11.65 0.03
CA LYS A 525 19.77 11.42 0.93
C LYS A 525 21.12 11.64 0.27
N LEU A 526 21.28 11.24 -0.99
CA LEU A 526 22.46 11.57 -1.79
C LEU A 526 22.58 13.08 -1.95
N GLY A 527 21.48 13.78 -2.27
CA GLY A 527 21.45 15.24 -2.32
C GLY A 527 21.98 15.89 -1.04
N TYR A 528 21.55 15.42 0.13
CA TYR A 528 22.04 15.90 1.42
C TYR A 528 23.53 15.58 1.66
N ALA A 529 23.96 14.37 1.32
CA ALA A 529 25.35 13.95 1.48
C ALA A 529 26.30 14.84 0.65
N TYR A 530 25.93 15.09 -0.61
CA TYR A 530 26.67 15.96 -1.52
C TYR A 530 26.68 17.42 -1.06
N PHE A 531 25.54 17.93 -0.57
CA PHE A 531 25.48 19.28 0.02
C PHE A 531 26.46 19.41 1.18
N SER A 532 26.48 18.42 2.07
CA SER A 532 27.34 18.41 3.27
C SER A 532 28.84 18.33 2.94
N MET A 533 29.16 17.94 1.71
CA MET A 533 30.51 17.95 1.15
C MET A 533 30.83 19.21 0.32
N ASN A 534 29.94 20.21 0.32
CA ASN A 534 30.01 21.40 -0.53
C ASN A 534 30.00 21.11 -2.04
N GLN A 535 29.53 19.92 -2.43
CA GLN A 535 29.34 19.50 -3.82
C GLN A 535 27.93 19.85 -4.27
N TYR A 536 27.68 21.16 -4.42
CA TYR A 536 26.33 21.71 -4.59
C TYR A 536 25.70 21.35 -5.93
N GLN A 537 26.48 21.13 -6.99
CA GLN A 537 25.94 20.79 -8.31
C GLN A 537 25.39 19.36 -8.35
N GLU A 538 26.12 18.41 -7.76
CA GLU A 538 25.68 17.03 -7.55
C GLU A 538 24.46 16.99 -6.62
N SER A 539 24.48 17.80 -5.56
CA SER A 539 23.34 17.95 -4.64
C SER A 539 22.06 18.39 -5.37
N ILE A 540 22.14 19.45 -6.19
CA ILE A 540 21.03 19.94 -7.02
C ILE A 540 20.53 18.84 -7.95
N THR A 541 21.45 18.08 -8.57
CA THR A 541 21.10 17.00 -9.49
C THR A 541 20.22 15.96 -8.81
N PHE A 542 20.63 15.48 -7.64
CA PHE A 542 19.88 14.47 -6.89
C PHE A 542 18.58 15.01 -6.27
N TYR A 543 18.54 16.28 -5.82
CA TYR A 543 17.28 16.88 -5.37
C TYR A 543 16.27 17.06 -6.50
N LYS A 544 16.73 17.45 -7.71
CA LYS A 544 15.87 17.54 -8.90
C LYS A 544 15.37 16.17 -9.34
N GLU A 545 16.21 15.14 -9.28
CA GLU A 545 15.80 13.77 -9.56
C GLU A 545 14.71 13.30 -8.58
N SER A 546 14.94 13.47 -7.27
CA SER A 546 13.96 13.15 -6.24
C SER A 546 12.62 13.86 -6.49
N LEU A 547 12.64 15.15 -6.85
CA LEU A 547 11.45 15.91 -7.23
C LEU A 547 10.72 15.33 -8.46
N GLN A 548 11.46 14.90 -9.49
CA GLN A 548 10.89 14.27 -10.68
C GLN A 548 10.24 12.92 -10.36
N LEU A 549 10.91 12.08 -9.58
CA LEU A 549 10.36 10.79 -9.13
C LEU A 549 9.10 10.99 -8.28
N LYS A 550 9.08 12.01 -7.42
CA LYS A 550 7.93 12.35 -6.59
C LYS A 550 6.71 12.78 -7.40
N LYS A 551 6.93 13.55 -8.48
CA LYS A 551 5.91 13.90 -9.47
C LYS A 551 5.37 12.65 -10.17
N LEU A 552 6.26 11.73 -10.58
CA LEU A 552 5.89 10.48 -11.24
C LEU A 552 5.04 9.57 -10.34
N LEU A 553 5.31 9.56 -9.03
CA LEU A 553 4.53 8.84 -8.03
C LEU A 553 3.20 9.52 -7.67
N GLY A 554 2.94 10.73 -8.18
CA GLY A 554 1.77 11.52 -7.80
C GLY A 554 1.70 11.83 -6.30
N LYS A 555 2.86 11.84 -5.62
CA LYS A 555 2.96 12.19 -4.20
C LYS A 555 2.91 13.72 -4.04
N PRO A 556 2.34 14.24 -2.94
CA PRO A 556 2.36 15.68 -2.66
C PRO A 556 3.80 16.18 -2.61
N ILE A 557 4.18 17.05 -3.54
CA ILE A 557 5.49 17.69 -3.53
C ILE A 557 5.57 18.55 -2.28
N SER A 558 6.62 18.36 -1.47
CA SER A 558 6.83 19.21 -0.31
C SER A 558 7.62 20.44 -0.73
N ASN A 559 7.29 21.58 -0.12
CA ASN A 559 8.03 22.83 -0.27
C ASN A 559 9.55 22.67 -0.05
N LYS A 560 9.91 21.67 0.75
CA LYS A 560 11.27 21.36 1.14
C LYS A 560 12.17 20.91 -0.01
N HIS A 561 11.64 20.20 -1.01
CA HIS A 561 12.44 19.84 -2.22
C HIS A 561 12.94 21.09 -2.94
N TYR A 562 12.06 22.07 -3.10
CA TYR A 562 12.39 23.35 -3.72
C TYR A 562 13.37 24.15 -2.86
N GLN A 563 13.13 24.20 -1.56
CA GLN A 563 14.02 24.89 -0.60
C GLN A 563 15.45 24.32 -0.61
N SER A 564 15.61 23.00 -0.67
CA SER A 564 16.92 22.36 -0.77
C SER A 564 17.67 22.78 -2.03
N ILE A 565 17.00 22.84 -3.19
CA ILE A 565 17.60 23.30 -4.46
C ILE A 565 17.99 24.78 -4.36
N LEU A 566 17.11 25.62 -3.79
CA LEU A 566 17.37 27.05 -3.58
C LEU A 566 18.58 27.25 -2.66
N LEU A 567 18.70 26.50 -1.56
CA LEU A 567 19.86 26.55 -0.66
C LEU A 567 21.16 26.17 -1.36
N CYS A 568 21.14 25.14 -2.21
CA CYS A 568 22.31 24.79 -3.01
C CYS A 568 22.69 25.92 -3.97
N ASN A 569 21.72 26.50 -4.69
CA ASN A 569 21.97 27.63 -5.59
C ASN A 569 22.53 28.84 -4.83
N MET A 570 22.01 29.13 -3.63
CA MET A 570 22.52 30.19 -2.75
C MET A 570 23.97 29.95 -2.33
N GLN A 571 24.31 28.74 -1.88
CA GLN A 571 25.67 28.38 -1.48
C GLN A 571 26.66 28.35 -2.65
N SER A 572 26.18 28.09 -3.86
CA SER A 572 26.95 28.22 -5.10
C SER A 572 27.10 29.67 -5.61
N GLY A 573 26.54 30.67 -4.89
CA GLY A 573 26.61 32.08 -5.29
C GLY A 573 25.62 32.50 -6.39
N ASN A 574 24.67 31.64 -6.78
CA ASN A 574 23.73 31.87 -7.89
C ASN A 574 22.48 32.67 -7.46
N PHE A 575 22.65 33.80 -6.77
CA PHE A 575 21.53 34.56 -6.17
C PHE A 575 20.49 35.06 -7.18
N ASN A 576 20.88 35.45 -8.39
CA ASN A 576 19.94 35.89 -9.43
C ASN A 576 18.96 34.77 -9.83
N LYS A 577 19.47 33.54 -9.94
CA LYS A 577 18.66 32.36 -10.24
C LYS A 577 17.73 32.00 -9.09
N VAL A 578 18.20 32.16 -7.85
CA VAL A 578 17.38 31.97 -6.64
C VAL A 578 16.18 32.92 -6.64
N ASN A 579 16.37 34.20 -6.98
CA ASN A 579 15.27 35.16 -7.06
C ASN A 579 14.23 34.76 -8.11
N GLN A 580 14.66 34.37 -9.31
CA GLN A 580 13.78 33.88 -10.37
C GLN A 580 13.01 32.62 -9.95
N GLU A 581 13.70 31.62 -9.40
CA GLU A 581 13.06 30.38 -8.94
C GLU A 581 12.08 30.64 -7.78
N ILE A 582 12.36 31.59 -6.88
CA ILE A 582 11.42 31.99 -5.82
C ILE A 582 10.15 32.61 -6.39
N GLU A 583 10.27 33.47 -7.41
CA GLU A 583 9.12 34.08 -8.10
C GLU A 583 8.23 33.04 -8.79
N GLU A 584 8.84 32.05 -9.46
CA GLU A 584 8.10 30.95 -10.10
C GLU A 584 7.39 30.04 -9.09
N LEU A 585 7.95 29.89 -7.89
CA LEU A 585 7.52 28.93 -6.88
C LEU A 585 6.72 29.55 -5.73
N GLN A 586 6.18 30.78 -5.88
CA GLN A 586 5.57 31.57 -4.79
C GLN A 586 4.44 30.89 -3.99
N GLY A 587 3.88 29.76 -4.45
CA GLY A 587 2.91 28.93 -3.70
C GLY A 587 3.47 27.61 -3.12
N PHE A 588 4.71 27.25 -3.47
CA PHE A 588 5.38 25.99 -3.11
C PHE A 588 6.57 26.19 -2.17
N ILE A 589 6.76 27.38 -1.59
CA ILE A 589 7.85 27.64 -0.63
C ILE A 589 7.24 28.02 0.72
N ASP A 590 7.81 27.51 1.82
CA ASP A 590 7.39 27.87 3.18
C ASP A 590 7.61 29.37 3.46
N GLN A 591 6.65 30.00 4.16
CA GLN A 591 6.73 31.41 4.52
C GLN A 591 7.90 31.72 5.47
N GLU A 592 8.23 30.84 6.42
CA GLU A 592 9.40 30.99 7.31
C GLU A 592 10.68 31.08 6.48
N PHE A 593 10.83 30.20 5.49
CA PHE A 593 11.99 30.19 4.60
C PHE A 593 12.10 31.49 3.80
N LEU A 594 10.98 31.97 3.23
CA LEU A 594 10.95 33.23 2.48
C LEU A 594 11.31 34.44 3.37
N MET A 595 10.82 34.48 4.60
CA MET A 595 11.16 35.54 5.56
C MET A 595 12.66 35.53 5.91
N LEU A 596 13.22 34.36 6.17
CA LEU A 596 14.64 34.20 6.50
C LEU A 596 15.55 34.53 5.31
N TYR A 597 15.14 34.17 4.10
CA TYR A 597 15.84 34.55 2.87
C TYR A 597 15.86 36.06 2.69
N LYS A 598 14.69 36.72 2.75
CA LYS A 598 14.56 38.18 2.57
C LYS A 598 15.33 38.98 3.63
N SER A 599 15.39 38.48 4.86
CA SER A 599 16.14 39.10 5.95
C SER A 599 17.63 38.75 5.97
N SER A 600 18.13 37.95 5.00
CA SER A 600 19.50 37.44 4.97
C SER A 600 19.91 36.69 6.24
N GLN A 601 18.94 36.16 6.98
CA GLN A 601 19.16 35.36 8.19
C GLN A 601 19.24 33.87 7.90
N ILE A 602 18.92 33.43 6.68
CA ILE A 602 18.87 32.01 6.31
C ILE A 602 20.18 31.25 6.59
N PHE A 603 21.32 31.93 6.45
CA PHE A 603 22.64 31.38 6.74
C PHE A 603 23.03 31.46 8.23
N LYS A 604 22.33 32.29 9.01
CA LYS A 604 22.52 32.42 10.48
C LYS A 604 21.66 31.41 11.23
N THR A 605 20.51 31.04 10.68
CA THR A 605 19.79 29.83 11.09
C THR A 605 20.58 28.59 10.73
N ASN A 606 20.46 27.52 11.53
CA ASN A 606 21.07 26.24 11.23
C ASN A 606 20.56 25.75 9.86
N ILE A 607 21.35 25.92 8.79
CA ILE A 607 21.01 25.49 7.42
C ILE A 607 20.67 24.00 7.40
N LYS A 608 21.31 23.23 8.30
CA LYS A 608 20.98 21.84 8.51
C LYS A 608 19.51 21.66 8.89
N LYS A 609 18.88 22.51 9.72
CA LYS A 609 17.42 22.46 10.00
C LYS A 609 16.57 22.37 8.71
N PHE A 610 16.90 23.15 7.67
CA PHE A 610 16.13 23.12 6.42
C PHE A 610 16.41 21.88 5.54
N LEU A 611 17.61 21.30 5.66
CA LEU A 611 18.05 20.15 4.88
C LEU A 611 17.79 18.81 5.57
N GLU A 612 17.90 18.80 6.90
CA GLU A 612 17.69 17.69 7.81
C GLU A 612 16.19 17.45 8.06
N ASP A 613 15.38 18.52 8.08
CA ASP A 613 13.92 18.41 8.21
C ASP A 613 13.18 18.47 6.85
N GLY A 614 13.89 18.54 5.72
CA GLY A 614 13.35 18.69 4.36
C GLY A 614 12.99 17.39 3.60
N PRO A 615 11.79 17.26 2.98
CA PRO A 615 10.70 16.45 3.57
C PRO A 615 11.20 15.16 4.21
N ILE A 616 11.40 15.29 5.52
CA ILE A 616 11.58 14.25 6.55
C ILE A 616 12.79 13.31 6.29
N ILE A 617 13.39 12.69 7.30
CA ILE A 617 14.64 11.91 7.25
C ILE A 617 15.90 12.80 7.34
N LEU A 618 16.17 13.41 8.49
CA LEU A 618 16.92 12.70 9.52
C LEU A 618 16.03 11.96 10.52
N LEU A 619 14.73 12.27 10.52
CA LEU A 619 13.72 11.68 11.40
C LEU A 619 12.36 11.46 10.73
N GLU A 620 12.29 11.05 9.45
CA GLU A 620 11.10 10.27 9.05
C GLU A 620 11.37 8.96 9.72
N SER A 621 10.49 8.57 10.62
CA SER A 621 10.52 7.25 11.19
C SER A 621 10.48 6.26 10.02
N PHE A 622 11.65 5.82 9.57
CA PHE A 622 11.85 4.43 9.20
C PHE A 622 11.07 3.65 10.26
N PRO A 623 10.09 2.80 9.90
CA PRO A 623 9.20 2.21 10.89
C PRO A 623 10.02 1.75 12.10
N MET A 624 9.78 2.54 13.14
CA MET A 624 10.42 2.57 14.42
C MET A 624 10.40 1.15 14.97
N MET A 625 11.54 0.48 15.02
CA MET A 625 11.61 -0.97 15.26
C MET A 625 10.75 -1.82 14.28
N ILE A 626 11.37 -2.80 13.65
CA ILE A 626 10.69 -3.83 12.88
C ILE A 626 9.80 -4.62 13.85
N LEU A 627 8.51 -4.34 13.77
CA LEU A 627 7.44 -5.06 14.45
C LEU A 627 6.95 -6.24 13.64
#